data_AF-A0AAU6BWE9-F1
#
_entry.id   AF-A0AAU6BWE9-F1
#
_cell.length_a   1.000
_cell.length_b   1.000
_cell.length_c   1.000
_cell.angle_alpha   90.00
_cell.angle_beta   90.00
_cell.angle_gamma   90.00
#
_symmetry.space_group_name_H-M   'P 1'
#
loop_
_entity.id
_entity.type
_entity.pdbx_description
1 polymer ?
#
loop_
_entity_poly.entity_id
_entity_poly.type
_entity_poly.pdbx_seq_one_letter_code
_entity_poly.pdbx_strand_id
1 'polypeptide(L)'
;MHLIVLDAPTEWSRFADGSVERRMLLALGDHLGTLLRPKPLMLPDGSRVEVEGIDADRRVLVQLVGNQGAYKPAYRNKVMADMFKLLWLRESVPTAERAILLVTELIVQALGGWVARAAADLGIEIHVYDGSTVAPLRPSSRPDVKRP
;
A
#
# COMPACT_ATOMS: atom_id res chain seq x y z
N MET A 1 -8.69 -3.47 -18.88
CA MET A 1 -9.44 -2.24 -18.56
C MET A 1 -8.46 -1.08 -18.59
N HIS A 2 -8.74 0.02 -19.28
CA HIS A 2 -7.80 1.15 -19.37
C HIS A 2 -8.25 2.28 -18.46
N LEU A 3 -7.51 2.51 -17.38
CA LEU A 3 -7.69 3.65 -16.48
C LEU A 3 -7.04 4.90 -17.07
N ILE A 4 -7.68 6.06 -16.87
CA ILE A 4 -7.09 7.36 -17.18
C ILE A 4 -6.56 7.96 -15.88
N VAL A 5 -5.28 8.35 -15.87
CA VAL A 5 -4.71 9.10 -14.74
C VAL A 5 -5.14 10.55 -14.86
N LEU A 6 -5.71 11.10 -13.80
CA LEU A 6 -6.10 12.50 -13.75
C LEU A 6 -5.03 13.31 -13.04
N ASP A 7 -4.94 14.58 -13.40
CA ASP A 7 -4.21 15.54 -12.58
C ASP A 7 -4.98 15.76 -11.27
N ALA A 8 -4.28 15.60 -10.16
CA ALA A 8 -4.82 15.93 -8.86
C ALA A 8 -4.88 17.46 -8.70
N PRO A 9 -5.87 18.01 -7.98
CA PRO A 9 -5.97 19.46 -7.72
C PRO A 9 -4.73 20.01 -7.00
N THR A 10 -4.04 19.15 -6.25
CA THR A 10 -2.78 19.41 -5.56
C THR A 10 -1.85 18.22 -5.74
N GLU A 11 -0.54 18.45 -5.65
CA GLU A 11 0.48 17.40 -5.72
C GLU A 11 0.27 16.27 -4.68
N TRP A 12 -0.36 16.58 -3.56
CA TRP A 12 -0.56 15.69 -2.41
C TRP A 12 -2.01 15.24 -2.19
N SER A 13 -2.92 15.55 -3.13
CA SER A 13 -4.34 15.21 -3.02
C SER A 13 -4.90 15.58 -1.62
N ARG A 14 -5.46 14.60 -0.89
CA ARG A 14 -6.02 14.74 0.46
C ARG A 14 -4.98 14.72 1.59
N PHE A 15 -3.70 14.49 1.30
CA PHE A 15 -2.67 14.41 2.35
C PHE A 15 -2.18 15.79 2.74
N ALA A 16 -2.50 16.19 3.98
CA ALA A 16 -2.03 17.44 4.55
C ALA A 16 -0.51 17.41 4.81
N ASP A 17 0.09 18.60 4.82
CA ASP A 17 1.47 18.80 5.27
C ASP A 17 1.67 18.21 6.68
N GLY A 18 2.68 17.35 6.83
CA GLY A 18 2.96 16.68 8.10
C GLY A 18 1.97 15.59 8.50
N SER A 19 1.08 15.10 7.61
CA SER A 19 0.28 13.92 7.90
C SER A 19 1.14 12.66 7.98
N VAL A 20 0.63 11.61 8.65
CA VAL A 20 1.33 10.32 8.73
C VAL A 20 1.42 9.67 7.35
N GLU A 21 0.35 9.75 6.55
CA GLU A 21 0.28 9.20 5.19
C GLU A 21 1.32 9.85 4.28
N ARG A 22 1.47 11.17 4.35
CA ARG A 22 2.49 11.88 3.57
C ARG A 22 3.90 11.45 3.96
N ARG A 23 4.20 11.37 5.27
CA ARG A 23 5.51 10.91 5.74
C ARG A 23 5.80 9.46 5.35
N MET A 24 4.81 8.58 5.47
CA MET A 24 4.90 7.19 5.01
C MET A 24 5.28 7.13 3.53
N LEU A 25 4.53 7.86 2.68
CA LEU A 25 4.75 7.81 1.24
C LEU A 25 6.11 8.39 0.83
N LEU A 26 6.54 9.49 1.48
CA LEU A 26 7.88 10.06 1.28
C LEU A 26 8.97 9.05 1.66
N ALA A 27 8.88 8.44 2.84
CA ALA A 27 9.87 7.48 3.32
C ALA A 27 9.95 6.22 2.43
N LEU A 28 8.82 5.76 1.87
CA LEU A 28 8.83 4.68 0.89
C LEU A 28 9.47 5.14 -0.44
N GLY A 29 9.15 6.34 -0.91
CA GLY A 29 9.76 6.89 -2.12
C GLY A 29 11.28 6.98 -2.03
N ASP A 30 11.79 7.48 -0.90
CA ASP A 30 13.22 7.54 -0.61
C ASP A 30 13.84 6.13 -0.55
N HIS A 31 13.17 5.19 0.12
CA HIS A 31 13.62 3.79 0.20
C HIS A 31 13.71 3.10 -1.17
N LEU A 32 12.78 3.40 -2.08
CA LEU A 32 12.75 2.84 -3.43
C LEU A 32 13.58 3.62 -4.44
N GLY A 33 14.06 4.83 -4.10
CA GLY A 33 14.66 5.75 -5.06
C GLY A 33 13.67 6.21 -6.14
N THR A 34 12.38 6.31 -5.81
CA THR A 34 11.30 6.62 -6.76
C THR A 34 10.36 7.68 -6.18
N LEU A 35 10.06 8.71 -6.97
CA LEU A 35 9.08 9.72 -6.57
C LEU A 35 7.68 9.13 -6.62
N LEU A 36 6.99 9.10 -5.49
CA LEU A 36 5.61 8.65 -5.37
C LEU A 36 4.69 9.81 -5.02
N ARG A 37 3.55 9.91 -5.71
CA ARG A 37 2.50 10.89 -5.41
C ARG A 37 1.12 10.24 -5.40
N PRO A 38 0.19 10.68 -4.54
CA PRO A 38 -1.19 10.25 -4.64
C PRO A 38 -1.79 10.76 -5.95
N LYS A 39 -2.57 9.93 -6.63
CA LYS A 39 -3.28 10.34 -7.84
C LYS A 39 -4.70 9.77 -7.89
N PRO A 40 -5.68 10.55 -8.38
CA PRO A 40 -6.95 10.01 -8.79
C PRO A 40 -6.83 9.33 -10.16
N LEU A 41 -7.49 8.18 -10.27
CA LEU A 41 -7.63 7.39 -11.48
C LEU A 41 -9.12 7.37 -11.86
N MET A 42 -9.41 7.58 -13.14
CA MET A 42 -10.75 7.51 -13.70
C MET A 42 -10.98 6.15 -14.36
N LEU A 43 -12.09 5.53 -14.02
CA LEU A 43 -12.60 4.32 -14.65
C LEU A 43 -13.33 4.64 -15.96
N PRO A 44 -13.43 3.68 -16.89
CA PRO A 44 -14.15 3.88 -18.15
C PRO A 44 -15.63 4.26 -17.98
N ASP A 45 -16.25 3.88 -16.85
CA ASP A 45 -17.62 4.21 -16.50
C ASP A 45 -17.78 5.60 -15.84
N GLY A 46 -16.69 6.36 -15.72
CA GLY A 46 -16.67 7.68 -15.10
C GLY A 46 -16.55 7.68 -13.57
N SER A 47 -16.45 6.51 -12.94
CA SER A 47 -16.18 6.44 -11.50
C SER A 47 -14.71 6.70 -11.18
N ARG A 48 -14.43 7.23 -9.98
CA ARG A 48 -13.08 7.64 -9.56
C ARG A 48 -12.56 6.74 -8.45
N VAL A 49 -11.30 6.34 -8.56
CA VAL A 49 -10.57 5.64 -7.51
C VAL A 49 -9.26 6.38 -7.22
N GLU A 50 -8.89 6.52 -5.95
CA GLU A 50 -7.60 7.13 -5.59
C GLU A 50 -6.54 6.06 -5.35
N VAL A 51 -5.38 6.20 -5.97
CA VAL A 51 -4.17 5.51 -5.56
C VAL A 51 -3.38 6.43 -4.62
N GLU A 52 -2.93 5.91 -3.50
CA GLU A 52 -2.31 6.72 -2.45
C GLU A 52 -0.84 7.00 -2.74
N GLY A 53 -0.22 6.18 -3.60
CA GLY A 53 1.05 6.47 -4.24
C GLY A 53 1.16 5.82 -5.61
N ILE A 54 1.64 6.60 -6.59
CA ILE A 54 2.00 6.12 -7.92
C ILE A 54 3.24 6.89 -8.40
N ASP A 55 4.12 6.21 -9.13
CA ASP A 55 5.25 6.83 -9.82
C ASP A 55 4.84 7.44 -11.16
N ALA A 56 5.76 8.20 -11.79
CA ALA A 56 5.49 8.88 -13.05
C ALA A 56 5.18 7.88 -14.19
N ASP A 57 5.87 6.74 -14.20
CA ASP A 57 5.72 5.71 -15.24
C ASP A 57 4.58 4.72 -14.93
N ARG A 58 3.92 4.87 -13.78
CA ARG A 58 2.79 4.04 -13.33
C ARG A 58 3.17 2.56 -13.24
N ARG A 59 4.39 2.28 -12.81
CA ARG A 59 4.93 0.94 -12.54
C ARG A 59 4.78 0.51 -11.10
N VAL A 60 4.70 1.48 -10.17
CA VAL A 60 4.55 1.24 -8.73
C VAL A 60 3.21 1.78 -8.26
N LEU A 61 2.40 0.93 -7.64
CA LEU A 61 1.13 1.30 -7.03
C LEU A 61 1.19 1.07 -5.53
N VAL A 62 0.72 2.06 -4.75
CA VAL A 62 0.78 2.02 -3.28
C VAL A 62 -0.60 2.25 -2.67
N GLN A 63 -0.93 1.45 -1.66
CA GLN A 63 -1.95 1.76 -0.66
C GLN A 63 -1.31 1.80 0.73
N LEU A 64 -1.89 2.61 1.61
CA LEU A 64 -1.40 2.97 2.93
C LEU A 64 -2.41 2.50 3.99
N VAL A 65 -1.90 1.83 5.02
CA VAL A 65 -2.64 1.61 6.27
C VAL A 65 -1.93 2.36 7.38
N GLY A 66 -2.25 3.65 7.48
CA GLY A 66 -1.61 4.62 8.37
C GLY A 66 -2.16 4.69 9.80
N ASN A 67 -2.96 3.71 10.24
CA ASN A 67 -3.60 3.78 11.57
C ASN A 67 -2.56 3.90 12.70
N GLN A 68 -2.90 4.70 13.71
CA GLN A 68 -2.06 5.00 14.88
C GLN A 68 -2.83 4.73 16.19
N GLY A 69 -2.09 4.65 17.30
CA GLY A 69 -2.65 4.44 18.64
C GLY A 69 -2.83 2.95 18.97
N ALA A 70 -3.90 2.62 19.72
CA ALA A 70 -4.17 1.24 20.10
C ALA A 70 -4.67 0.42 18.90
N TYR A 71 -4.19 -0.83 18.80
CA TYR A 71 -4.64 -1.75 17.78
C TYR A 71 -6.13 -2.04 17.90
N LYS A 72 -6.85 -2.04 16.77
CA LYS A 72 -8.26 -2.41 16.69
C LYS A 72 -8.42 -3.58 15.71
N PRO A 73 -9.19 -4.63 16.03
CA PRO A 73 -9.41 -5.76 15.11
C PRO A 73 -9.92 -5.35 13.72
N ALA A 74 -10.67 -4.26 13.63
CA ALA A 74 -11.15 -3.70 12.37
C ALA A 74 -10.02 -3.28 11.40
N TYR A 75 -8.80 -3.05 11.87
CA TYR A 75 -7.66 -2.72 11.00
C TYR A 75 -7.29 -3.86 10.06
N ARG A 76 -7.55 -5.12 10.45
CA ARG A 76 -7.41 -6.26 9.55
C ARG A 76 -8.32 -6.16 8.34
N ASN A 77 -9.54 -5.65 8.51
CA ASN A 77 -10.46 -5.45 7.40
C ASN A 77 -9.95 -4.35 6.44
N LYS A 78 -9.34 -3.29 6.97
CA LYS A 78 -8.72 -2.24 6.14
C LYS A 78 -7.55 -2.80 5.32
N VAL A 79 -6.66 -3.58 5.95
CA VAL A 79 -5.57 -4.28 5.26
C VAL A 79 -6.10 -5.14 4.10
N MET A 80 -7.10 -5.98 4.36
CA MET A 80 -7.66 -6.85 3.32
C MET A 80 -8.35 -6.05 2.20
N ALA A 81 -9.06 -4.97 2.54
CA ALA A 81 -9.70 -4.10 1.56
C ALA A 81 -8.65 -3.42 0.65
N ASP A 82 -7.54 -2.95 1.21
CA ASP A 82 -6.47 -2.31 0.45
C ASP A 82 -5.68 -3.31 -0.41
N MET A 83 -5.47 -4.53 0.09
CA MET A 83 -4.90 -5.61 -0.71
C MET A 83 -5.78 -5.93 -1.91
N PHE A 84 -7.09 -6.07 -1.71
CA PHE A 84 -8.04 -6.29 -2.80
C PHE A 84 -7.99 -5.15 -3.82
N LYS A 85 -7.98 -3.90 -3.35
CA LYS A 85 -7.86 -2.72 -4.19
C LYS A 85 -6.55 -2.70 -4.98
N LEU A 86 -5.42 -3.05 -4.36
CA LEU A 86 -4.13 -3.14 -5.04
C LEU A 86 -4.11 -4.17 -6.16
N LEU A 87 -4.69 -5.36 -5.92
CA LEU A 87 -4.76 -6.41 -6.94
C LEU A 87 -5.56 -5.93 -8.14
N TRP A 88 -6.76 -5.41 -7.88
CA TRP A 88 -7.61 -4.88 -8.93
C TRP A 88 -6.96 -3.71 -9.69
N LEU A 89 -6.30 -2.78 -8.97
CA LEU A 89 -5.58 -1.67 -9.60
C LEU A 89 -4.42 -2.16 -10.47
N ARG A 90 -3.64 -3.14 -10.02
CA ARG A 90 -2.53 -3.72 -10.81
C ARG A 90 -3.03 -4.31 -12.12
N GLU A 91 -4.14 -5.03 -12.11
CA GLU A 91 -4.77 -5.56 -13.34
C GLU A 91 -5.38 -4.47 -14.24
N SER A 92 -5.68 -3.30 -13.67
CA SER A 92 -6.34 -2.19 -14.36
C SER A 92 -5.38 -1.14 -14.92
N VAL A 93 -4.12 -1.14 -14.46
CA VAL A 93 -3.05 -0.25 -14.91
C VAL A 93 -2.05 -1.10 -15.70
N PRO A 94 -2.06 -1.06 -17.05
CA PRO A 94 -1.26 -1.97 -17.88
C PRO A 94 0.25 -1.94 -17.65
N THR A 95 0.77 -0.84 -17.11
CA THR A 95 2.19 -0.64 -16.81
C THR A 95 2.56 -1.02 -15.39
N ALA A 96 1.60 -1.36 -14.53
CA ALA A 96 1.86 -1.64 -13.12
C ALA A 96 2.60 -2.96 -12.96
N GLU A 97 3.82 -2.89 -12.43
CA GLU A 97 4.68 -4.03 -12.18
C GLU A 97 4.67 -4.40 -10.68
N ARG A 98 4.55 -3.39 -9.81
CA ARG A 98 4.65 -3.53 -8.35
C ARG A 98 3.40 -3.01 -7.66
N ALA A 99 2.86 -3.83 -6.76
CA ALA A 99 1.75 -3.47 -5.89
C ALA A 99 2.25 -3.52 -4.44
N ILE A 100 2.27 -2.37 -3.77
CA ILE A 100 2.85 -2.21 -2.45
C ILE A 100 1.78 -1.81 -1.44
N LEU A 101 1.65 -2.60 -0.38
CA LEU A 101 0.94 -2.20 0.84
C LEU A 101 1.95 -1.65 1.84
N LEU A 102 1.89 -0.35 2.10
CA LEU A 102 2.71 0.31 3.11
C LEU A 102 1.90 0.47 4.40
N VAL A 103 2.42 -0.10 5.49
CA VAL A 103 1.72 -0.15 6.77
C VAL A 103 2.56 0.48 7.87
N THR A 104 1.94 0.97 8.94
CA THR A 104 2.69 1.30 10.17
C THR A 104 3.11 0.04 10.92
N GLU A 105 4.08 0.15 11.82
CA GLU A 105 4.50 -0.98 12.68
C GLU A 105 3.32 -1.58 13.48
N LEU A 106 2.39 -0.74 13.94
CA LEU A 106 1.15 -1.17 14.62
C LEU A 106 0.35 -2.18 13.79
N ILE A 107 0.29 -1.98 12.48
CA ILE A 107 -0.54 -2.75 11.56
C ILE A 107 0.06 -4.12 11.24
N VAL A 108 1.33 -4.36 11.57
CA VAL A 108 1.94 -5.70 11.42
C VAL A 108 1.12 -6.77 12.16
N GLN A 109 0.45 -6.43 13.27
CA GLN A 109 -0.46 -7.33 13.98
C GLN A 109 -1.63 -7.85 13.13
N ALA A 110 -2.10 -7.05 12.16
CA ALA A 110 -3.18 -7.43 11.26
C ALA A 110 -2.73 -8.43 10.16
N LEU A 111 -1.43 -8.63 10.00
CA LEU A 111 -0.83 -9.47 8.96
C LEU A 111 -0.63 -10.94 9.39
N GLY A 112 -0.97 -11.27 10.63
CA GLY A 112 -0.86 -12.62 11.17
C GLY A 112 -1.71 -13.67 10.43
N GLY A 113 -1.32 -14.93 10.59
CA GLY A 113 -1.99 -16.07 9.95
C GLY A 113 -1.78 -16.07 8.44
N TRP A 114 -2.86 -16.20 7.67
CA TRP A 114 -2.79 -16.31 6.22
C TRP A 114 -2.56 -14.98 5.49
N VAL A 115 -2.72 -13.83 6.15
CA VAL A 115 -2.79 -12.52 5.46
C VAL A 115 -1.46 -12.16 4.79
N ALA A 116 -0.34 -12.15 5.53
CA ALA A 116 0.97 -11.90 4.94
C ALA A 116 1.34 -12.93 3.87
N ARG A 117 0.94 -14.20 4.07
CA ARG A 117 1.20 -15.27 3.09
C ARG A 117 0.43 -15.04 1.79
N ALA A 118 -0.85 -14.72 1.87
CA ALA A 118 -1.67 -14.41 0.71
C ALA A 118 -1.17 -13.15 -0.02
N ALA A 119 -0.73 -12.12 0.71
CA ALA A 119 -0.08 -10.96 0.09
C ALA A 119 1.12 -11.39 -0.77
N ALA A 120 2.03 -12.19 -0.21
CA ALA A 120 3.19 -12.70 -0.94
C ALA A 120 2.80 -13.57 -2.15
N ASP A 121 1.87 -14.52 -1.97
CA ASP A 121 1.41 -15.40 -3.05
C ASP A 121 0.72 -14.63 -4.19
N LEU A 122 0.08 -13.50 -3.89
CA LEU A 122 -0.58 -12.62 -4.86
C LEU A 122 0.36 -11.53 -5.42
N GLY A 123 1.64 -11.54 -5.02
CA GLY A 123 2.65 -10.56 -5.46
C GLY A 123 2.42 -9.15 -4.93
N ILE A 124 1.82 -9.02 -3.74
CA ILE A 124 1.73 -7.74 -3.01
C ILE A 124 2.93 -7.66 -2.08
N GLU A 125 3.77 -6.66 -2.31
CA GLU A 125 4.88 -6.33 -1.43
C GLU A 125 4.34 -5.61 -0.20
N ILE A 126 4.80 -6.00 1.00
CA ILE A 126 4.45 -5.30 2.23
C ILE A 126 5.69 -4.59 2.75
N HIS A 127 5.56 -3.30 2.97
CA HIS A 127 6.56 -2.46 3.60
C HIS A 127 6.03 -1.91 4.92
N VAL A 128 6.91 -1.79 5.91
CA VAL A 128 6.58 -1.32 7.26
C VAL A 128 7.28 0.00 7.50
N TYR A 129 6.51 0.99 7.94
CA TYR A 129 6.98 2.29 8.40
C TYR A 129 7.02 2.32 9.93
N ASP A 130 8.19 2.60 10.49
CA ASP A 130 8.44 2.64 11.94
C ASP A 130 8.19 4.02 12.58
N GLY A 131 7.79 5.02 11.78
CA GLY A 131 7.70 6.42 12.20
C GLY A 131 8.83 7.30 11.67
N SER A 132 9.86 6.70 11.07
CA SER A 132 11.02 7.39 10.48
C SER A 132 11.48 6.77 9.16
N THR A 133 11.63 5.45 9.10
CA THR A 133 12.14 4.72 7.95
C THR A 133 11.17 3.66 7.47
N VAL A 134 11.44 3.11 6.29
CA VAL A 134 10.67 2.03 5.68
C VAL A 134 11.57 0.83 5.44
N ALA A 135 11.06 -0.36 5.77
CA ALA A 135 11.70 -1.63 5.43
C ALA A 135 10.67 -2.66 4.93
N PRO A 136 11.06 -3.62 4.06
CA PRO A 136 10.19 -4.73 3.70
C PRO A 136 9.79 -5.54 4.94
N LEU A 137 8.55 -6.01 5.00
CA LEU A 137 8.12 -6.95 6.02
C LEU A 137 8.94 -8.23 5.89
N ARG A 138 9.76 -8.53 6.91
CA ARG A 138 10.49 -9.78 6.95
C ARG A 138 9.50 -10.93 7.15
N PRO A 139 9.63 -12.04 6.41
CA PRO A 139 8.86 -13.25 6.70
C PRO A 139 9.10 -13.61 8.17
N SER A 140 8.02 -13.84 8.94
CA SER A 140 8.21 -14.38 10.28
C SER A 140 8.92 -15.71 10.15
N SER A 141 10.06 -15.85 10.83
CA SER A 141 10.72 -17.14 11.02
C SER A 141 9.66 -18.11 11.52
N ARG A 142 9.37 -19.19 10.78
CA ARG A 142 8.39 -20.18 11.23
C ARG A 142 8.77 -20.61 12.66
N PRO A 143 7.85 -20.61 13.64
CA PRO A 143 8.03 -21.51 14.77
C PRO A 143 8.04 -22.92 14.20
N ASP A 144 9.03 -23.73 14.60
CA ASP A 144 9.14 -25.14 14.25
C ASP A 144 7.80 -25.83 14.57
N VAL A 145 7.03 -26.12 13.53
CA VAL A 145 5.83 -26.95 13.68
C VAL A 145 6.35 -28.36 13.89
N LYS A 146 6.38 -28.81 15.14
CA LYS A 146 6.48 -30.25 15.44
C LYS A 146 5.35 -30.94 14.69
N ARG A 147 5.71 -31.73 13.67
CA ARG A 147 4.76 -32.64 13.03
C ARG A 147 4.25 -33.63 14.09
N PRO A 148 2.95 -33.99 14.04
CA PRO A 148 2.43 -35.12 14.81
C PRO A 148 3.12 -36.43 14.37
#